data_AF-A0A942BTK5-F1
#
_entry.id   AF-A0A942BTK5-F1
#
_cell.length_a   1.000
_cell.length_b   1.000
_cell.length_c   1.000
_cell.angle_alpha   90.00
_cell.angle_beta   90.00
_cell.angle_gamma   90.00
#
_symmetry.space_group_name_H-M   'P 1'
#
loop_
_entity.id
_entity.type
_entity.pdbx_description
1 polymer ?
#
loop_
_entity_poly.entity_id
_entity_poly.type
_entity_poly.pdbx_seq_one_letter_code
_entity_poly.pdbx_strand_id
1 'polypeptide(L)'
;MAEEKKVNELYRTMFVVWGGLLLSQFLFLVIGYTSKPDLLYVDVSKPVLGSEPTAIIVMAVIAVSVIVTSFVVRNSMISAAIIARDPQKLQSAYVTGMAMADGVSLLGLVAAFVFDYQYFLVFVVLGALTIFLHRPKMSNIVAATFEDKI
;
A
#
# COMPACT_ATOMS: atom_id res chain seq x y z
N MET A 1 -19.34 -1.13 -27.66
CA MET A 1 -19.90 0.04 -26.93
C MET A 1 -20.31 -0.27 -25.50
N ALA A 2 -21.24 -1.21 -25.21
CA ALA A 2 -21.67 -1.48 -23.83
C ALA A 2 -20.57 -2.13 -22.95
N GLU A 3 -19.78 -3.07 -23.49
CA GLU A 3 -18.67 -3.71 -22.76
C GLU A 3 -17.49 -2.76 -22.52
N GLU A 4 -17.14 -1.96 -23.53
CA GLU A 4 -16.10 -0.93 -23.41
C GLU A 4 -16.43 0.09 -22.31
N LYS A 5 -17.71 0.48 -22.20
CA LYS A 5 -18.18 1.34 -21.11
C LYS A 5 -17.99 0.68 -19.73
N LYS A 6 -18.33 -0.61 -19.59
CA LYS A 6 -18.14 -1.37 -18.34
C LYS A 6 -16.67 -1.49 -17.94
N VAL A 7 -15.78 -1.74 -18.91
CA VAL A 7 -14.32 -1.82 -18.68
C VAL A 7 -13.76 -0.49 -18.19
N ASN A 8 -14.18 0.61 -18.82
CA ASN A 8 -13.77 1.96 -18.41
C ASN A 8 -14.29 2.31 -17.00
N GLU A 9 -15.52 1.92 -16.67
CA GLU A 9 -16.11 2.12 -15.33
C GLU A 9 -15.34 1.34 -14.25
N LEU A 10 -14.97 0.09 -14.53
CA LEU A 10 -14.16 -0.72 -13.62
C LEU A 10 -12.77 -0.13 -13.42
N TYR A 11 -12.08 0.24 -14.51
CA TYR A 11 -10.77 0.88 -14.41
C TYR A 11 -10.81 2.15 -13.58
N ARG A 12 -11.81 3.01 -13.83
CA ARG A 12 -12.01 4.25 -13.06
C ARG A 12 -12.25 3.94 -11.58
N THR A 13 -13.08 2.96 -11.26
CA THR A 13 -13.36 2.56 -9.88
C THR A 13 -12.10 2.10 -9.16
N MET A 14 -11.31 1.23 -9.78
CA MET A 14 -10.04 0.77 -9.22
C MET A 14 -9.05 1.92 -9.04
N PHE A 15 -9.01 2.86 -9.98
CA PHE A 15 -8.14 4.02 -9.89
C PHE A 15 -8.56 5.00 -8.77
N VAL A 16 -9.86 5.18 -8.55
CA VAL A 16 -10.40 5.96 -7.42
C VAL A 16 -10.00 5.31 -6.10
N VAL A 17 -10.13 4.00 -5.96
CA VAL A 17 -9.71 3.28 -4.74
C VAL A 17 -8.20 3.38 -4.52
N TRP A 18 -7.41 3.23 -5.59
CA TRP A 18 -5.96 3.44 -5.53
C TRP A 18 -5.59 4.85 -5.07
N GLY A 19 -6.24 5.87 -5.64
CA GLY A 19 -6.04 7.27 -5.23
C GLY A 19 -6.45 7.52 -3.78
N GLY A 20 -7.54 6.90 -3.33
CA GLY A 20 -8.01 6.99 -1.94
C GLY A 20 -7.03 6.39 -0.93
N LEU A 21 -6.44 5.23 -1.23
CA LEU A 21 -5.39 4.62 -0.39
C LEU A 21 -4.05 5.35 -0.48
N LEU A 22 -3.75 6.02 -1.59
CA LEU A 22 -2.60 6.90 -1.64
C LEU A 22 -2.84 8.17 -0.79
N LEU A 23 -4.08 8.66 -0.75
CA LEU A 23 -4.47 9.79 0.09
C LEU A 23 -4.45 9.44 1.58
N SER A 24 -4.71 8.19 1.99
CA SER A 24 -4.57 7.80 3.41
C SER A 24 -3.14 8.00 3.94
N GLN A 25 -2.13 7.93 3.07
CA GLN A 25 -0.74 8.21 3.44
C GLN A 25 -0.56 9.66 3.87
N PHE A 26 -1.22 10.58 3.17
CA PHE A 26 -1.25 11.98 3.57
C PHE A 26 -1.93 12.18 4.93
N LEU A 27 -3.00 11.43 5.22
CA LEU A 27 -3.64 11.47 6.55
C LEU A 27 -2.69 10.99 7.65
N PHE A 28 -1.89 9.95 7.41
CA PHE A 28 -0.88 9.50 8.37
C PHE A 28 0.20 10.55 8.62
N LEU A 29 0.61 11.30 7.57
CA LEU A 29 1.51 12.43 7.73
C LEU A 29 0.88 13.53 8.60
N VAL A 30 -0.38 13.87 8.36
CA VAL A 30 -1.11 14.87 9.16
C VAL A 30 -1.20 14.42 10.63
N ILE A 31 -1.50 13.14 10.88
CA ILE A 31 -1.56 12.59 12.24
C ILE A 31 -0.20 12.67 12.92
N GLY A 32 0.88 12.23 12.25
CA GLY A 32 2.23 12.34 12.77
C GLY A 32 2.62 13.79 13.08
N TYR A 33 2.33 14.70 12.15
CA TYR A 33 2.61 16.14 12.30
C TYR A 33 1.86 16.77 13.48
N THR A 34 0.56 16.49 13.61
CA THR A 34 -0.28 17.13 14.63
C THR A 34 -0.12 16.53 16.02
N SER A 35 0.20 15.24 16.12
CA SER A 35 0.27 14.54 17.41
C SER A 35 1.70 14.39 17.96
N LYS A 36 2.70 14.34 17.08
CA LYS A 36 4.12 14.17 17.44
C LYS A 36 5.02 15.16 16.65
N PRO A 37 4.77 16.48 16.74
CA PRO A 37 5.52 17.47 15.96
C PRO A 37 7.03 17.44 16.25
N ASP A 38 7.43 17.10 17.47
CA ASP A 38 8.84 17.03 17.87
C ASP A 38 9.62 15.96 17.09
N LEU A 39 8.96 14.89 16.66
CA LEU A 39 9.57 13.82 15.86
C LEU A 39 9.86 14.22 14.42
N LEU A 40 9.38 15.38 13.96
CA LEU A 40 9.69 15.91 12.63
C LEU A 40 11.07 16.58 12.58
N TYR A 41 11.64 16.91 13.74
CA TYR A 41 12.99 17.45 13.85
C TYR A 41 13.95 16.30 14.19
N VAL A 42 14.79 15.94 13.23
CA VAL A 42 15.77 14.87 13.41
C VAL A 42 16.91 15.37 14.29
N ASP A 43 17.03 14.76 15.47
CA ASP A 43 18.15 14.96 16.37
C ASP A 43 19.23 13.93 16.07
N VAL A 44 20.29 14.40 15.40
CA VAL A 44 21.45 13.58 15.01
C VAL A 44 22.29 13.10 16.20
N SER A 45 22.10 13.67 17.40
CA SER A 45 22.77 13.20 18.61
C SER A 45 22.15 11.92 19.17
N LYS A 46 20.89 11.62 18.81
CA LYS A 46 20.19 10.41 19.25
C LYS A 46 20.62 9.19 18.42
N PRO A 47 20.63 7.99 19.02
CA PRO A 47 20.87 6.75 18.28
C PRO A 47 19.90 6.59 17.10
N VAL A 48 20.42 6.14 15.95
CA VAL A 48 19.62 5.98 14.73
C VAL A 48 18.43 5.06 14.94
N LEU A 49 18.59 3.99 15.73
CA LEU A 49 17.54 3.01 16.03
C LEU A 49 16.68 3.36 17.24
N GLY A 50 16.83 4.56 17.81
CA GLY A 50 16.10 5.00 18.99
C GLY A 50 16.51 4.29 20.28
N SER A 51 15.68 4.41 21.32
CA SER A 51 15.89 3.80 22.63
C SER A 51 15.63 2.30 22.66
N GLU A 52 14.80 1.80 21.72
CA GLU A 52 14.40 0.39 21.63
C GLU A 52 14.80 -0.24 20.28
N PRO A 53 16.11 -0.45 20.01
CA PRO A 53 16.59 -0.89 18.70
C PRO A 53 15.97 -2.21 18.24
N THR A 54 15.80 -3.16 19.16
CA THR A 54 15.23 -4.48 18.85
C THR A 54 13.82 -4.38 18.28
N ALA A 55 12.97 -3.51 18.85
CA ALA A 55 11.61 -3.30 18.37
C ALA A 55 11.61 -2.68 16.97
N ILE A 56 12.46 -1.68 16.73
CA ILE A 56 12.59 -1.03 15.41
C ILE A 56 13.07 -2.02 14.35
N ILE A 57 14.06 -2.85 14.66
CA ILE A 57 14.57 -3.88 13.74
C ILE A 57 13.46 -4.88 13.40
N VAL A 58 12.72 -5.37 14.40
CA VAL A 58 11.60 -6.31 14.17
C VAL A 58 10.53 -5.67 13.29
N MET A 59 10.12 -4.43 13.57
CA MET A 59 9.17 -3.70 12.73
C MET A 59 9.67 -3.50 11.30
N ALA A 60 10.96 -3.20 11.11
CA ALA A 60 11.55 -3.07 9.79
C ALA A 60 11.52 -4.40 9.01
N VAL A 61 11.85 -5.53 9.65
CA VAL A 61 11.75 -6.85 9.04
C VAL A 61 10.31 -7.18 8.66
N ILE A 62 9.35 -6.87 9.54
CA ILE A 62 7.91 -7.06 9.26
C ILE A 62 7.49 -6.19 8.07
N ALA A 63 7.86 -4.91 8.07
CA ALA A 63 7.55 -3.98 6.99
C ALA A 63 8.04 -4.49 5.64
N VAL A 64 9.31 -4.90 5.54
CA VAL A 64 9.88 -5.47 4.31
C VAL A 64 9.15 -6.75 3.90
N SER A 65 8.85 -7.64 4.86
CA SER A 65 8.12 -8.88 4.61
C SER A 65 6.71 -8.61 4.08
N VAL A 66 6.00 -7.64 4.64
CA VAL A 66 4.66 -7.23 4.21
C VAL A 66 4.69 -6.62 2.82
N ILE A 67 5.69 -5.78 2.51
CA ILE A 67 5.89 -5.23 1.15
C ILE A 67 6.05 -6.38 0.15
N VAL A 68 6.99 -7.30 0.37
CA VAL A 68 7.22 -8.43 -0.55
C VAL A 68 5.96 -9.27 -0.69
N THR A 69 5.34 -9.62 0.43
CA THR A 69 4.13 -10.45 0.45
C THR A 69 2.96 -9.76 -0.25
N SER A 70 2.84 -8.43 -0.17
CA SER A 70 1.77 -7.67 -0.85
C SER A 70 1.81 -7.87 -2.37
N PHE A 71 3.00 -7.85 -2.98
CA PHE A 71 3.17 -8.11 -4.40
C PHE A 71 2.88 -9.56 -4.75
N VAL A 72 3.37 -10.52 -3.96
CA VAL A 72 3.17 -11.95 -4.20
C VAL A 72 1.67 -12.29 -4.13
N VAL A 73 1.00 -11.88 -3.06
CA VAL A 73 -0.43 -12.12 -2.83
C VAL A 73 -1.24 -11.45 -3.93
N ARG A 74 -1.00 -10.17 -4.23
CA ARG A 74 -1.71 -9.48 -5.32
C ARG A 74 -1.53 -10.18 -6.66
N ASN A 75 -0.31 -10.53 -7.04
CA ASN A 75 -0.05 -11.14 -8.34
C ASN A 75 -0.69 -12.53 -8.45
N SER A 76 -0.66 -13.32 -7.37
CA SER A 76 -1.36 -14.60 -7.29
C SER A 76 -2.88 -14.41 -7.48
N MET A 77 -3.49 -13.48 -6.74
CA MET A 77 -4.91 -13.19 -6.82
C MET A 77 -5.32 -12.62 -8.18
N ILE A 78 -4.51 -11.76 -8.80
CA ILE A 78 -4.74 -11.25 -10.16
C ILE A 78 -4.76 -12.41 -11.15
N SER A 79 -3.79 -13.33 -11.06
CA SER A 79 -3.71 -14.49 -11.94
C SER A 79 -4.96 -15.37 -11.81
N ALA A 80 -5.39 -15.62 -10.57
CA ALA A 80 -6.62 -16.35 -10.29
C ALA A 80 -7.86 -15.62 -10.82
N ALA A 81 -7.93 -14.29 -10.70
CA ALA A 81 -9.03 -13.48 -11.21
C ALA A 81 -9.11 -13.47 -12.74
N ILE A 82 -7.97 -13.47 -13.43
CA ILE A 82 -7.89 -13.58 -14.90
C ILE A 82 -8.37 -14.95 -15.35
N ILE A 83 -7.88 -16.04 -14.72
CA ILE A 83 -8.32 -17.41 -15.03
C ILE A 83 -9.83 -17.57 -14.80
N ALA A 84 -10.34 -17.03 -13.69
CA ALA A 84 -11.75 -17.09 -13.36
C ALA A 84 -12.62 -16.10 -14.17
N ARG A 85 -12.00 -15.20 -14.95
CA ARG A 85 -12.65 -14.10 -15.67
C ARG A 85 -13.63 -13.32 -14.79
N ASP A 86 -13.14 -12.97 -13.59
CA ASP A 86 -13.95 -12.35 -12.55
C ASP A 86 -13.39 -10.97 -12.21
N PRO A 87 -13.99 -9.89 -12.75
CA PRO A 87 -13.51 -8.54 -12.50
C PRO A 87 -13.67 -8.09 -11.04
N GLN A 88 -14.56 -8.71 -10.27
CA GLN A 88 -14.72 -8.41 -8.85
C GLN A 88 -13.54 -8.99 -8.06
N LYS A 89 -13.14 -10.23 -8.36
CA LYS A 89 -11.90 -10.82 -7.79
C LYS A 89 -10.67 -10.02 -8.18
N LEU A 90 -10.63 -9.47 -9.40
CA LEU A 90 -9.55 -8.59 -9.82
C LEU A 90 -9.50 -7.33 -8.94
N GLN A 91 -10.63 -6.68 -8.71
CA GLN A 91 -10.70 -5.53 -7.82
C GLN A 91 -10.23 -5.88 -6.40
N SER A 92 -10.69 -7.00 -5.85
CA SER A 92 -10.25 -7.48 -4.53
C SER A 92 -8.73 -7.69 -4.49
N ALA A 93 -8.12 -8.27 -5.53
CA ALA A 93 -6.67 -8.48 -5.58
C ALA A 93 -5.88 -7.17 -5.45
N TYR A 94 -6.34 -6.11 -6.13
CA TYR A 94 -5.71 -4.80 -6.03
C TYR A 94 -5.91 -4.17 -4.66
N VAL A 95 -7.14 -4.22 -4.11
CA VAL A 95 -7.43 -3.68 -2.78
C VAL A 95 -6.60 -4.38 -1.71
N THR A 96 -6.50 -5.71 -1.74
CA THR A 96 -5.71 -6.49 -0.79
C THR A 96 -4.23 -6.09 -0.83
N GLY A 97 -3.62 -6.02 -2.02
CA GLY A 97 -2.21 -5.63 -2.12
C GLY A 97 -1.95 -4.22 -1.59
N MET A 98 -2.83 -3.26 -1.90
CA MET A 98 -2.70 -1.89 -1.40
C MET A 98 -2.95 -1.79 0.11
N ALA A 99 -3.91 -2.54 0.67
CA ALA A 99 -4.18 -2.55 2.10
C ALA A 99 -3.01 -3.15 2.90
N MET A 100 -2.34 -4.16 2.36
CA MET A 100 -1.11 -4.69 2.97
C MET A 100 0.00 -3.63 2.97
N ALA A 101 0.15 -2.89 1.86
CA ALA A 101 1.09 -1.78 1.78
C ALA A 101 0.77 -0.63 2.75
N ASP A 102 -0.51 -0.31 2.95
CA ASP A 102 -0.99 0.67 3.94
C ASP A 102 -0.61 0.26 5.37
N GLY A 103 -0.61 -1.04 5.66
CA GLY A 103 -0.15 -1.60 6.94
C GLY A 103 1.31 -1.25 7.28
N VAL A 104 2.17 -1.02 6.29
CA VAL A 104 3.56 -0.58 6.51
C VAL A 104 3.58 0.82 7.12
N SER A 105 2.75 1.73 6.62
CA SER A 105 2.65 3.09 7.14
C SER A 105 2.09 3.12 8.55
N LEU A 106 1.14 2.22 8.86
CA LEU A 106 0.65 2.03 10.23
C LEU A 106 1.74 1.56 11.19
N LEU A 107 2.66 0.68 10.77
CA LEU A 107 3.83 0.33 11.57
C LEU A 107 4.71 1.55 11.85
N GLY A 108 4.82 2.48 10.88
CA GLY A 108 5.44 3.79 11.11
C GLY A 108 4.76 4.56 12.24
N LEU A 109 3.44 4.71 12.20
CA LEU A 109 2.72 5.39 13.28
C LEU A 109 2.93 4.68 14.63
N VAL A 110 2.92 3.34 14.67
CA VAL A 110 3.26 2.59 15.88
C VAL A 110 4.67 2.93 16.38
N ALA A 111 5.65 2.99 15.47
CA ALA A 111 7.02 3.41 15.81
C ALA A 111 7.06 4.82 16.42
N ALA A 112 6.27 5.75 15.89
CA ALA A 112 6.18 7.12 16.40
C ALA A 112 5.52 7.20 17.78
N PHE A 113 4.37 6.55 17.96
CA PHE A 113 3.55 6.71 19.16
C PHE A 113 4.02 5.86 20.33
N VAL A 114 4.52 4.65 20.07
CA VAL A 114 4.90 3.70 21.12
C VAL A 114 6.38 3.83 21.49
N PHE A 115 7.24 4.03 20.49
CA PHE A 115 8.70 3.99 20.67
C PHE A 115 9.37 5.36 20.49
N ASP A 116 8.60 6.42 20.27
CA ASP A 116 9.08 7.78 20.02
C ASP A 116 10.15 7.85 18.91
N TYR A 117 9.96 7.03 17.88
CA TYR A 117 10.95 6.82 16.83
C TYR A 117 10.94 7.96 15.80
N GLN A 118 11.98 8.80 15.80
CA GLN A 118 12.07 9.98 14.93
C GLN A 118 12.05 9.68 13.41
N TYR A 119 12.47 8.48 12.98
CA TYR A 119 12.48 8.12 11.55
C TYR A 119 11.23 7.35 11.11
N PHE A 120 10.12 7.46 11.86
CA PHE A 120 8.88 6.77 11.53
C PHE A 120 8.33 7.08 10.13
N LEU A 121 8.60 8.28 9.62
CA LEU A 121 8.18 8.72 8.27
C LEU A 121 8.75 7.84 7.16
N VAL A 122 9.89 7.16 7.39
CA VAL A 122 10.44 6.19 6.43
C VAL A 122 9.44 5.09 6.13
N PHE A 123 8.75 4.56 7.14
CA PHE A 123 7.72 3.54 6.96
C PHE A 123 6.53 4.08 6.16
N VAL A 124 6.09 5.32 6.44
CA VAL A 124 5.00 5.97 5.69
C VAL A 124 5.37 6.16 4.23
N VAL A 125 6.59 6.61 3.94
CA VAL A 125 7.10 6.76 2.57
C VAL A 125 7.18 5.39 1.88
N LEU A 126 7.66 4.36 2.55
CA LEU A 126 7.72 3.00 1.98
C LEU A 126 6.33 2.44 1.66
N GLY A 127 5.35 2.63 2.56
CA GLY A 127 3.96 2.26 2.31
C GLY A 127 3.37 3.01 1.13
N ALA A 128 3.57 4.33 1.06
CA ALA A 128 3.12 5.17 -0.05
C ALA A 128 3.73 4.76 -1.40
N LEU A 129 5.05 4.52 -1.45
CA LEU A 129 5.72 4.03 -2.64
C LEU A 129 5.19 2.65 -3.05
N THR A 130 4.94 1.77 -2.08
CA THR A 130 4.40 0.44 -2.36
C THR A 130 2.97 0.53 -2.94
N ILE A 131 2.09 1.36 -2.36
CA ILE A 131 0.74 1.62 -2.90
C ILE A 131 0.84 2.23 -4.31
N PHE A 132 1.75 3.17 -4.54
CA PHE A 132 1.98 3.75 -5.85
C PHE A 132 2.34 2.68 -6.89
N LEU A 133 3.22 1.74 -6.54
CA LEU A 133 3.60 0.61 -7.40
C LEU A 133 2.47 -0.40 -7.63
N HIS A 134 1.45 -0.42 -6.76
CA HIS A 134 0.25 -1.25 -6.90
C HIS A 134 -0.80 -0.68 -7.87
N ARG A 135 -0.48 0.37 -8.64
CA ARG A 135 -1.37 1.02 -9.60
C ARG A 135 -2.14 0.02 -10.49
N PRO A 136 -3.47 0.18 -10.66
CA PRO A 136 -4.28 -0.57 -11.60
C PRO A 136 -3.77 -0.51 -13.04
N LYS A 137 -3.63 -1.67 -13.70
CA LYS A 137 -3.22 -1.80 -15.10
C LYS A 137 -4.39 -2.20 -15.99
N MET A 138 -4.58 -1.46 -17.08
CA MET A 138 -5.64 -1.72 -18.08
C MET A 138 -5.52 -3.12 -18.70
N SER A 139 -4.29 -3.59 -18.92
CA SER A 139 -4.01 -4.94 -19.45
C SER A 139 -4.68 -6.05 -18.63
N ASN A 140 -4.66 -5.94 -17.30
CA ASN A 140 -5.22 -6.96 -16.41
C ASN A 140 -6.75 -6.94 -16.43
N ILE A 141 -7.35 -5.76 -16.64
CA ILE A 141 -8.79 -5.60 -16.72
C ILE A 141 -9.30 -6.17 -18.05
N VAL A 142 -8.64 -5.85 -19.15
CA VAL A 142 -8.96 -6.41 -20.47
C VAL A 142 -8.86 -7.94 -20.40
N ALA A 143 -7.77 -8.48 -19.86
CA ALA A 143 -7.56 -9.93 -19.73
C ALA A 143 -8.60 -10.63 -18.83
N ALA A 144 -9.09 -9.96 -17.78
CA ALA A 144 -10.11 -10.52 -16.88
C ALA A 144 -11.55 -10.33 -17.38
N THR A 145 -11.77 -9.50 -18.41
CA THR A 145 -13.12 -9.13 -18.88
C THR A 145 -13.45 -9.64 -20.28
N PHE A 146 -12.46 -9.77 -21.17
CA PHE A 146 -12.69 -10.19 -22.55
C PHE A 146 -12.25 -11.64 -22.79
N GLU A 147 -12.96 -12.29 -23.69
CA GLU A 147 -12.57 -13.56 -24.28
C GLU A 147 -11.75 -13.27 -25.54
N ASP A 148 -10.51 -13.79 -25.61
CA ASP A 148 -9.80 -13.83 -26.88
C ASP A 148 -10.65 -14.65 -27.85
N LYS A 149 -11.28 -13.98 -28.82
CA LYS A 149 -11.86 -14.65 -29.98
C LYS A 149 -10.68 -15.12 -30.83
N ILE A 150 -10.20 -16.33 -30.55
CA ILE A 150 -9.38 -17.10 -31.49
C ILE A 150 -10.34 -17.70 -32.53
#